data_AF-A0A525CDA7-F1
#
_entry.id   AF-A0A525CDA7-F1
#
_cell.length_a   1.000
_cell.length_b   1.000
_cell.length_c   1.000
_cell.angle_alpha   90.00
_cell.angle_beta   90.00
_cell.angle_gamma   90.00
#
_symmetry.space_group_name_H-M   'P 1'
#
loop_
_entity.id
_entity.type
_entity.pdbx_description
1 polymer ?
#
loop_
_entity_poly.entity_id
_entity_poly.type
_entity_poly.pdbx_seq_one_letter_code
_entity_poly.pdbx_strand_id
1 'polypeptide(L)' 'VQENRNLMLQRYPGVDGLKTGYISSSGYNLALTASREGRRLVAVLMGGPGESHAQGGENLVHDGTLLLDYGFAK' A
#
# COMPACT_ATOMS: atom_id res chain seq x y z
N VAL A 1 -2.58 21.33 -8.09
CA VAL A 1 -2.91 20.51 -6.89
C VAL A 1 -2.00 19.29 -6.91
N GLN A 2 -1.61 18.75 -5.75
CA GLN A 2 -0.80 17.53 -5.67
C GLN A 2 -1.69 16.36 -5.26
N GLU A 3 -1.68 15.28 -6.03
CA GLU A 3 -2.45 14.06 -5.73
C GLU A 3 -1.75 13.19 -4.68
N ASN A 4 -2.53 12.42 -3.93
CA ASN A 4 -1.99 11.46 -2.98
C ASN A 4 -1.32 10.29 -3.73
N ARG A 5 -0.07 9.98 -3.37
CA ARG A 5 0.70 8.88 -3.98
C ARG A 5 0.31 7.50 -3.44
N ASN A 6 -0.41 7.43 -2.33
CA ASN A 6 -0.95 6.17 -1.82
C ASN A 6 -2.17 5.75 -2.66
N LEU A 7 -1.91 4.99 -3.72
CA LEU A 7 -2.95 4.51 -4.63
C LEU A 7 -3.98 3.60 -3.94
N MET A 8 -3.61 2.93 -2.84
CA MET A 8 -4.51 2.03 -2.11
C MET A 8 -5.78 2.73 -1.59
N LEU A 9 -5.72 4.05 -1.30
CA LEU A 9 -6.88 4.84 -0.88
C LEU A 9 -8.03 4.81 -1.90
N GLN A 10 -7.72 4.61 -3.18
CA GLN A 10 -8.71 4.55 -4.27
C GLN A 10 -8.94 3.13 -4.78
N ARG A 11 -8.18 2.14 -4.29
CA ARG A 11 -8.11 0.79 -4.89
C ARG A 11 -8.55 -0.32 -3.96
N TYR A 12 -8.48 -0.12 -2.63
CA TYR A 12 -8.83 -1.17 -1.67
C TYR A 12 -9.88 -0.67 -0.65
N PRO A 13 -11.05 -1.32 -0.55
CA PRO A 13 -12.10 -0.92 0.38
C PRO A 13 -11.65 -0.94 1.85
N GLY A 14 -11.95 0.12 2.57
CA GLY A 14 -11.61 0.25 3.99
C GLY A 14 -10.18 0.71 4.27
N VAL A 15 -9.33 0.89 3.24
CA VAL A 15 -8.05 1.58 3.39
C VAL A 15 -8.28 3.06 3.67
N ASP A 16 -7.64 3.58 4.71
CA ASP A 16 -7.73 4.97 5.14
C ASP A 16 -6.36 5.64 5.36
N GLY A 17 -5.27 4.98 4.97
CA GLY A 17 -3.91 5.48 5.14
C GLY A 17 -2.83 4.52 4.59
N LEU A 18 -1.53 4.79 4.81
CA LEU A 18 -0.94 5.81 5.66
C LEU A 18 0.12 6.64 4.92
N LYS A 19 1.22 6.02 4.45
CA LYS A 19 2.31 6.78 3.82
C LYS A 19 3.14 5.92 2.86
N THR A 20 3.44 6.49 1.69
CA THR A 20 4.40 5.96 0.73
C THR A 20 5.82 6.48 0.98
N GLY A 21 6.84 5.72 0.57
CA GLY A 21 8.24 6.16 0.61
C GLY A 21 9.04 5.58 -0.55
N TYR A 22 9.97 6.37 -1.11
CA TYR A 22 10.87 5.91 -2.16
C TYR A 22 12.18 6.71 -2.13
N ILE A 23 13.30 5.99 -2.12
CA ILE A 23 14.61 6.45 -2.57
C ILE A 23 15.26 5.29 -3.34
N SER A 24 16.23 5.60 -4.21
CA SER A 24 16.87 4.60 -5.07
C SER A 24 17.50 3.44 -4.29
N SER A 25 18.03 3.70 -3.09
CA SER A 25 18.65 2.66 -2.24
C SER A 25 17.65 1.81 -1.46
N SER A 26 16.40 2.25 -1.28
CA SER A 26 15.39 1.53 -0.48
C SER A 26 14.34 0.81 -1.31
N GLY A 27 14.20 1.14 -2.60
CA GLY A 27 13.02 0.77 -3.38
C GLY A 27 11.75 1.45 -2.88
N TYR A 28 10.60 0.92 -3.30
CA TYR A 28 9.26 1.43 -2.98
C TYR A 28 8.76 0.86 -1.65
N ASN A 29 8.26 1.72 -0.77
CA ASN A 29 7.76 1.36 0.55
C ASN A 29 6.35 1.91 0.76
N LEU A 30 5.53 1.20 1.53
CA LEU A 30 4.19 1.61 1.89
C LEU A 30 3.83 1.11 3.29
N ALA A 31 3.52 2.04 4.19
CA ALA A 31 2.75 1.74 5.39
C ALA A 31 1.27 2.01 5.10
N LEU A 32 0.42 1.01 5.30
CA LEU A 32 -1.01 1.08 5.02
C LEU A 32 -1.84 0.56 6.19
N THR A 33 -3.06 1.07 6.28
CA THR A 33 -4.04 0.68 7.29
C THR A 33 -5.39 0.48 6.62
N ALA A 34 -6.11 -0.56 7.03
CA ALA A 34 -7.45 -0.84 6.57
C ALA A 34 -8.34 -1.33 7.71
N SER A 35 -9.63 -1.00 7.64
CA SER A 35 -10.64 -1.44 8.60
C SER A 35 -11.79 -2.16 7.89
N ARG A 36 -12.15 -3.36 8.37
CA ARG A 36 -13.31 -4.14 7.92
C ARG A 36 -14.00 -4.74 9.13
N GLU A 37 -15.31 -4.54 9.24
CA GLU A 37 -16.16 -5.17 10.29
C GLU A 37 -15.64 -5.00 11.72
N GLY A 38 -15.14 -3.80 12.06
CA GLY A 38 -14.63 -3.49 13.40
C GLY A 38 -13.20 -4.00 13.68
N ARG A 39 -12.58 -4.72 12.75
CA ARG A 39 -11.17 -5.13 12.83
C ARG A 39 -10.29 -4.24 11.96
N ARG A 40 -9.22 -3.70 12.55
CA ARG A 40 -8.21 -2.90 11.85
C ARG A 40 -6.92 -3.70 11.66
N LEU A 41 -6.38 -3.65 10.45
CA LEU A 41 -5.07 -4.18 10.12
C LEU A 41 -4.12 -3.05 9.71
N VAL A 42 -2.86 -3.24 10.06
CA VAL A 42 -1.74 -2.41 9.60
C VAL A 42 -0.77 -3.31 8.86
N ALA A 43 -0.35 -2.92 7.66
CA ALA A 43 0.65 -3.63 6.87
C ALA A 43 1.77 -2.66 6.46
N VAL A 44 2.99 -3.18 6.44
CA VAL A 44 4.19 -2.43 6.05
C VAL A 44 4.91 -3.21 4.97
N LEU A 45 5.00 -2.63 3.78
CA LEU A 45 5.71 -3.16 2.62
C LEU A 45 7.00 -2.37 2.46
N MET A 46 8.11 -3.09 2.30
CA MET A 46 9.45 -2.52 2.21
C MET A 46 10.19 -3.12 1.02
N GLY A 47 11.01 -2.33 0.32
CA GLY A 47 11.90 -2.85 -0.73
C GLY A 47 11.22 -3.24 -2.03
N GLY A 48 10.02 -2.71 -2.33
CA GLY A 48 9.28 -3.02 -3.55
C GLY A 48 10.03 -2.61 -4.82
N PRO A 49 9.98 -3.41 -5.90
CA PRO A 49 10.64 -3.11 -7.17
C PRO A 49 9.85 -2.11 -8.01
N GLY A 50 10.53 -1.44 -8.95
CA GLY A 50 9.88 -0.63 -9.99
C GLY A 50 10.86 0.27 -10.73
N GLU A 51 10.76 0.30 -12.06
CA GLU A 51 11.59 1.15 -12.93
C GLU A 51 11.04 2.59 -13.04
N SER A 52 9.79 2.80 -12.64
CA SER A 52 9.12 4.09 -12.60
C SER A 52 8.18 4.21 -11.41
N HIS A 53 7.81 5.44 -11.04
CA HIS A 53 6.85 5.67 -9.95
C HIS A 53 5.47 5.05 -10.23
N ALA A 54 5.06 5.01 -11.50
CA ALA A 54 3.82 4.36 -11.89
C ALA A 54 3.91 2.85 -11.61
N GLN A 55 4.94 2.18 -12.13
CA GLN A 55 5.11 0.74 -11.92
C GLN A 55 5.30 0.38 -10.44
N GLY A 56 6.13 1.12 -9.70
CA GLY A 56 6.32 0.89 -8.27
C GLY A 56 5.04 1.12 -7.45
N GLY A 57 4.22 2.09 -7.85
CA GLY A 57 2.89 2.29 -7.25
C GLY A 57 1.95 1.12 -7.49
N GLU A 58 1.86 0.62 -8.73
CA GLU A 58 1.01 -0.54 -9.06
C GLU A 58 1.49 -1.83 -8.36
N ASN A 59 2.80 -2.04 -8.24
CA ASN A 59 3.36 -3.16 -7.48
C ASN A 59 2.96 -3.09 -5.99
N LEU A 60 3.07 -1.92 -5.37
CA LEU A 60 2.61 -1.71 -3.99
C LEU A 60 1.11 -1.94 -3.83
N VAL A 61 0.29 -1.63 -4.84
CA VAL A 61 -1.15 -1.92 -4.83
C VAL A 61 -1.40 -3.41 -4.88
N HIS A 62 -0.72 -4.13 -5.77
CA HIS A 62 -0.81 -5.58 -5.88
C HIS A 62 -0.44 -6.27 -4.57
N ASP A 63 0.75 -5.99 -4.04
CA ASP A 63 1.28 -6.61 -2.83
C ASP A 63 0.45 -6.22 -1.59
N GLY A 64 0.03 -4.95 -1.51
CA GLY A 64 -0.79 -4.45 -0.40
C GLY A 64 -2.16 -5.10 -0.36
N THR A 65 -2.77 -5.34 -1.52
CA THR A 65 -4.05 -6.04 -1.65
C THR A 65 -3.91 -7.48 -1.16
N LEU A 66 -2.89 -8.20 -1.61
CA LEU A 66 -2.65 -9.59 -1.20
C LEU A 66 -2.46 -9.72 0.31
N LEU A 67 -1.68 -8.82 0.92
CA LEU A 67 -1.42 -8.83 2.37
C LEU A 67 -2.68 -8.54 3.18
N LEU A 68 -3.48 -7.56 2.77
CA LEU A 68 -4.73 -7.24 3.46
C LEU A 68 -5.76 -8.36 3.31
N ASP A 69 -5.93 -8.90 2.11
CA ASP A 69 -6.86 -10.01 1.86
C ASP A 69 -6.48 -11.23 2.69
N TYR A 70 -5.19 -11.58 2.72
CA TYR A 70 -4.69 -12.64 3.59
C TYR A 70 -4.98 -12.35 5.07
N GLY A 71 -4.71 -11.13 5.53
CA GLY A 71 -4.89 -10.74 6.92
C GLY A 71 -6.36 -10.76 7.36
N PHE A 72 -7.28 -10.31 6.51
CA PHE A 72 -8.72 -10.30 6.78
C PHE A 72 -9.39 -11.68 6.63
N ALA A 73 -8.79 -12.59 5.87
CA ALA A 73 -9.24 -13.99 5.79
C ALA A 73 -8.89 -14.83 7.04
N LYS A 74 -8.13 -14.28 7.98
CA LYS A 74 -7.82 -14.86 9.30
C LYS A 74 -8.68 -14.21 10.37
#